data_AF-A0A520D1S8-F1
#
_entry.id   AF-A0A520D1S8-F1
#
_cell.length_a   1.000
_cell.length_b   1.000
_cell.length_c   1.000
_cell.angle_alpha   90.00
_cell.angle_beta   90.00
_cell.angle_gamma   90.00
#
_symmetry.space_group_name_H-M   'P 1'
#
loop_
_entity.id
_entity.type
_entity.pdbx_description
1 polymer ?
#
loop_
_entity_poly.entity_id
_entity_poly.type
_entity_poly.pdbx_seq_one_letter_code
_entity_poly.pdbx_strand_id
1 'polypeptide(L)'
;MTFELLGAFGKSFLFVIAALLPILNPAATAPIFLGLTEGASPATRALLARRIARNMFWLLLGAMLVGSYVLDFFGISLPIVRVGGGMIVAATAWRLLTATQATVDSRTELAESFTPDMARRQAFYPLTFPVSCGPGSIAAAITVGVSLADARLSLSLARMGGGVLALLSVGVLLYLAFRYA
;
A
#
# COMPACT_ATOMS: atom_id res chain seq x y z
N MET A 1 -14.69 8.58 -29.11
CA MET A 1 -13.87 7.45 -28.59
C MET A 1 -12.75 7.92 -27.67
N THR A 2 -11.89 8.86 -28.08
CA THR A 2 -10.77 9.37 -27.26
C THR A 2 -11.20 10.05 -25.95
N PHE A 3 -12.21 10.92 -25.99
CA PHE A 3 -12.75 11.57 -24.78
C PHE A 3 -13.35 10.60 -23.76
N GLU A 4 -13.97 9.51 -24.23
CA GLU A 4 -14.53 8.47 -23.36
C GLU A 4 -13.41 7.69 -22.64
N LEU A 5 -12.36 7.32 -23.38
CA LEU A 5 -11.19 6.64 -22.81
C LEU A 5 -10.45 7.53 -21.81
N LEU A 6 -10.26 8.81 -22.14
CA LEU A 6 -9.64 9.78 -21.23
C LEU A 6 -10.47 9.97 -19.96
N GLY A 7 -11.80 10.08 -20.10
CA GLY A 7 -12.72 10.16 -18.98
C GLY A 7 -12.70 8.91 -18.10
N ALA A 8 -12.65 7.71 -18.70
CA ALA A 8 -12.54 6.46 -17.98
C ALA A 8 -11.21 6.37 -17.21
N PHE A 9 -10.10 6.71 -17.85
CA PHE A 9 -8.78 6.77 -17.23
C PHE A 9 -8.76 7.71 -16.02
N GLY A 10 -9.22 8.95 -16.19
CA GLY A 10 -9.22 9.95 -15.12
C GLY A 10 -10.12 9.57 -13.94
N LYS A 11 -11.32 9.04 -14.21
CA LYS A 11 -12.22 8.55 -13.16
C LYS A 11 -11.59 7.39 -12.38
N SER A 12 -10.99 6.43 -13.08
CA SER A 12 -10.31 5.31 -12.44
C SER A 12 -9.12 5.74 -11.61
N PHE A 13 -8.30 6.68 -12.11
CA PHE A 13 -7.20 7.26 -11.35
C PHE A 13 -7.71 7.86 -10.02
N LEU A 14 -8.70 8.74 -10.07
CA LEU A 14 -9.26 9.37 -8.87
C LEU A 14 -9.90 8.36 -7.92
N PHE A 15 -10.60 7.36 -8.47
CA PHE A 15 -11.21 6.29 -7.68
C PHE A 15 -10.16 5.46 -6.91
N VAL A 16 -9.08 5.06 -7.58
CA VAL A 16 -8.00 4.28 -6.94
C VAL A 16 -7.27 5.11 -5.89
N ILE A 17 -6.97 6.38 -6.19
CA ILE A 17 -6.39 7.32 -5.21
C ILE A 17 -7.28 7.42 -3.97
N ALA A 18 -8.58 7.68 -4.16
CA ALA A 18 -9.52 7.85 -3.06
C ALA A 18 -9.69 6.57 -2.23
N ALA A 19 -9.59 5.40 -2.85
CA ALA A 19 -9.71 4.11 -2.17
C ALA A 19 -8.44 3.74 -1.37
N LEU A 20 -7.25 3.96 -1.93
CA LEU A 20 -6.01 3.42 -1.35
C LEU A 20 -5.21 4.42 -0.52
N LEU A 21 -5.17 5.70 -0.90
CA LEU A 21 -4.35 6.70 -0.22
C LEU A 21 -4.71 6.82 1.28
N PRO A 22 -6.00 6.89 1.69
CA PRO A 22 -6.36 6.97 3.10
C PRO A 22 -5.99 5.71 3.90
N ILE A 23 -6.04 4.54 3.27
CA ILE A 23 -5.73 3.26 3.94
C ILE A 23 -4.23 3.14 4.18
N LEU A 24 -3.41 3.55 3.22
CA LEU A 24 -1.95 3.48 3.29
C LEU A 24 -1.36 4.59 4.16
N ASN A 25 -2.08 5.71 4.28
CA ASN A 25 -1.79 6.84 5.16
C ASN A 25 -0.29 7.16 5.32
N PRO A 26 0.38 7.70 4.27
CA PRO A 26 1.79 8.06 4.33
C PRO A 26 2.15 8.99 5.51
N ALA A 27 1.22 9.86 5.90
CA ALA A 27 1.41 10.79 7.01
C ALA A 27 1.50 10.07 8.37
N ALA A 28 0.63 9.09 8.62
CA ALA A 28 0.68 8.31 9.87
C ALA A 28 1.81 7.28 9.90
N THR A 29 2.23 6.76 8.74
CA THR A 29 3.29 5.74 8.65
C THR A 29 4.70 6.34 8.74
N ALA A 30 4.88 7.62 8.41
CA ALA A 30 6.18 8.30 8.47
C ALA A 30 6.83 8.31 9.88
N PRO A 31 6.13 8.68 10.97
CA PRO A 31 6.69 8.58 12.33
C PRO A 31 7.03 7.14 12.76
N ILE A 32 6.25 6.16 12.30
CA ILE A 32 6.52 4.73 12.56
C ILE A 32 7.81 4.31 11.84
N PHE A 33 7.98 4.72 10.58
CA PHE A 33 9.20 4.48 9.81
C PHE A 33 10.43 5.11 10.49
N LEU A 34 10.32 6.34 11.01
CA LEU A 34 11.40 6.99 11.74
C LEU A 34 11.81 6.21 12.99
N GLY A 35 10.85 5.77 13.80
CA GLY A 35 11.12 4.98 15.00
C GLY A 35 11.75 3.61 14.68
N LEU A 36 11.36 2.99 13.57
CA LEU A 36 11.93 1.70 13.13
C LEU A 36 13.28 1.83 12.42
N THR A 37 13.68 3.06 12.05
CA THR A 37 14.97 3.34 11.40
C THR A 37 15.84 4.25 12.25
N GLU A 38 15.59 4.27 13.56
CA GLU A 38 16.43 4.94 14.55
C GLU A 38 17.86 4.36 14.48
N GLY A 39 18.87 5.24 14.50
CA GLY A 39 20.28 4.85 14.32
C GLY A 39 20.73 4.57 12.87
N ALA A 40 19.84 4.50 11.89
CA ALA A 40 20.23 4.33 10.49
C ALA A 40 20.77 5.62 9.86
N SER A 41 21.78 5.51 8.99
CA SER A 41 22.31 6.67 8.26
C SER A 41 21.27 7.29 7.31
N PRO A 42 21.38 8.59 6.96
CA PRO A 42 20.48 9.23 5.99
C PRO A 42 20.46 8.54 4.62
N ALA A 43 21.59 7.98 4.19
CA ALA A 43 21.69 7.22 2.94
C ALA A 43 20.95 5.88 3.02
N THR A 44 21.07 5.17 4.15
CA THR A 44 20.35 3.93 4.41
C THR A 44 18.83 4.15 4.46
N ARG A 45 18.37 5.22 5.12
CA ARG A 45 16.95 5.59 5.17
C ARG A 45 16.39 5.88 3.77
N ALA A 46 17.13 6.60 2.93
CA ALA A 46 16.72 6.86 1.54
C ALA A 46 16.58 5.56 0.72
N LEU A 47 17.52 4.63 0.90
CA LEU A 47 17.48 3.32 0.25
C LEU A 47 16.27 2.50 0.71
N LEU A 48 15.99 2.49 2.01
CA LEU A 48 14.83 1.83 2.61
C LEU A 48 13.52 2.41 2.05
N ALA A 49 13.37 3.73 2.07
CA ALA A 49 12.19 4.43 1.54
C ALA A 49 11.90 4.02 0.08
N ARG A 50 12.93 3.99 -0.79
CA ARG A 50 12.79 3.56 -2.19
C ARG A 50 12.36 2.09 -2.29
N ARG A 51 12.94 1.22 -1.47
CA ARG A 51 12.60 -0.21 -1.46
C ARG A 51 11.17 -0.44 -1.00
N ILE A 52 10.73 0.23 0.05
CA ILE A 52 9.38 0.09 0.59
C ILE A 52 8.36 0.57 -0.44
N ALA A 53 8.54 1.75 -1.04
CA ALA A 53 7.65 2.26 -2.08
C ALA A 53 7.55 1.31 -3.28
N ARG A 54 8.68 0.75 -3.72
CA ARG A 54 8.70 -0.23 -4.82
C ARG A 54 8.00 -1.54 -4.43
N ASN A 55 8.26 -2.07 -3.25
CA ASN A 55 7.63 -3.30 -2.78
C ASN A 55 6.12 -3.14 -2.65
N MET A 56 5.68 -2.02 -2.07
CA MET A 56 4.27 -1.64 -1.96
C MET A 56 3.61 -1.58 -3.33
N PHE A 57 4.25 -0.90 -4.31
CA PHE A 57 3.71 -0.78 -5.66
C PHE A 57 3.48 -2.15 -6.29
N TRP A 58 4.48 -3.03 -6.29
CA TRP A 58 4.36 -4.36 -6.88
C TRP A 58 3.38 -5.26 -6.14
N LEU A 59 3.33 -5.17 -4.80
CA LEU A 59 2.41 -5.94 -3.99
C LEU A 59 0.95 -5.56 -4.31
N LEU A 60 0.63 -4.26 -4.32
CA LEU A 60 -0.72 -3.79 -4.62
C LEU A 60 -1.07 -3.95 -6.09
N LEU A 61 -0.11 -3.79 -7.00
CA LEU A 61 -0.33 -4.06 -8.42
C LEU A 61 -0.68 -5.53 -8.64
N GLY A 62 0.07 -6.46 -8.04
CA GLY A 62 -0.23 -7.88 -8.09
C GLY A 62 -1.62 -8.19 -7.53
N ALA A 63 -1.96 -7.64 -6.37
CA ALA A 63 -3.29 -7.79 -5.77
C ALA A 63 -4.42 -7.22 -6.66
N MET A 64 -4.19 -6.06 -7.29
CA MET A 64 -5.16 -5.41 -8.18
C MET A 64 -5.39 -6.21 -9.46
N LEU A 65 -4.33 -6.78 -10.06
CA LEU A 65 -4.42 -7.48 -11.34
C LEU A 65 -4.84 -8.95 -11.19
N VAL A 66 -4.35 -9.62 -10.14
CA VAL A 66 -4.49 -11.07 -9.96
C VAL A 66 -5.56 -11.43 -8.94
N GLY A 67 -5.98 -10.47 -8.11
CA GLY A 67 -6.89 -10.68 -6.99
C GLY A 67 -8.15 -11.45 -7.34
N SER A 68 -8.83 -11.09 -8.44
CA SER A 68 -10.05 -11.77 -8.89
C SER A 68 -9.85 -13.27 -9.08
N TYR A 69 -8.77 -13.67 -9.74
CA TYR A 69 -8.46 -15.08 -10.00
C TYR A 69 -8.20 -15.85 -8.71
N VAL A 70 -7.55 -15.21 -7.74
CA VAL A 70 -7.33 -15.81 -6.41
C VAL A 70 -8.65 -16.01 -5.69
N LEU A 71 -9.55 -15.02 -5.73
CA LEU A 71 -10.87 -15.12 -5.10
C LEU A 71 -11.70 -16.26 -5.72
N ASP A 72 -11.72 -16.32 -7.05
CA ASP A 72 -12.46 -17.36 -7.78
C ASP A 72 -11.89 -18.76 -7.49
N PHE A 73 -10.56 -18.90 -7.40
CA PHE A 73 -9.90 -20.16 -7.04
C PHE A 73 -10.33 -20.68 -5.67
N PHE A 74 -10.49 -19.80 -4.68
CA PHE A 74 -10.94 -20.16 -3.33
C PHE A 74 -12.46 -20.15 -3.17
N GLY A 75 -13.24 -19.81 -4.21
CA GLY A 75 -14.69 -19.68 -4.12
C GLY A 75 -15.15 -18.54 -3.21
N ILE A 76 -14.32 -17.50 -3.02
CA ILE A 76 -14.60 -16.36 -2.17
C ILE A 76 -15.23 -15.25 -3.01
N SER A 77 -16.40 -14.76 -2.60
CA SER A 77 -17.04 -13.64 -3.30
C SER A 77 -16.41 -12.29 -2.92
N LEU A 78 -16.40 -11.34 -3.86
CA LEU A 78 -15.88 -10.00 -3.61
C LEU A 78 -16.52 -9.29 -2.39
N PRO A 79 -17.84 -9.40 -2.12
CA PRO A 79 -18.44 -8.83 -0.91
C PRO A 79 -17.78 -9.31 0.39
N ILE A 80 -17.38 -10.59 0.49
CA ILE A 80 -16.70 -11.14 1.66
C ILE A 80 -15.38 -10.41 1.89
N VAL A 81 -14.60 -10.20 0.83
CA VAL A 81 -13.32 -9.49 0.89
C VAL A 81 -13.50 -8.03 1.30
N ARG A 82 -14.54 -7.36 0.79
CA ARG A 82 -14.85 -5.97 1.15
C ARG A 82 -15.19 -5.84 2.64
N VAL A 83 -16.02 -6.74 3.17
CA VAL A 83 -16.40 -6.75 4.58
C VAL A 83 -15.19 -7.08 5.46
N GLY A 84 -14.46 -8.16 5.15
CA GLY A 84 -13.24 -8.57 5.88
C GLY A 84 -12.16 -7.49 5.89
N GLY A 85 -11.83 -6.96 4.71
CA GLY A 85 -10.88 -5.87 4.54
C GLY A 85 -11.30 -4.60 5.29
N GLY A 86 -12.59 -4.22 5.18
CA GLY A 86 -13.16 -3.08 5.90
C GLY A 86 -13.04 -3.22 7.42
N MET A 87 -13.32 -4.40 7.98
CA MET A 87 -13.13 -4.68 9.41
C MET A 87 -11.66 -4.54 9.82
N ILE A 88 -10.71 -5.01 9.02
CA ILE A 88 -9.27 -4.86 9.30
C ILE A 88 -8.85 -3.39 9.27
N VAL A 89 -9.33 -2.61 8.30
CA VAL A 89 -9.05 -1.17 8.22
C VAL A 89 -9.64 -0.45 9.44
N ALA A 90 -10.89 -0.74 9.80
CA ALA A 90 -11.55 -0.16 10.97
C ALA A 90 -10.80 -0.50 12.28
N ALA A 91 -10.40 -1.76 12.46
CA ALA A 91 -9.62 -2.20 13.62
C ALA A 91 -8.25 -1.50 13.68
N THR A 92 -7.58 -1.32 12.54
CA THR A 92 -6.29 -0.61 12.47
C THR A 92 -6.47 0.87 12.81
N ALA A 93 -7.50 1.52 12.27
CA ALA A 93 -7.81 2.91 12.59
C ALA A 93 -8.15 3.11 14.07
N TRP A 94 -8.94 2.19 14.65
CA TRP A 94 -9.26 2.22 16.08
C TRP A 94 -8.02 2.08 16.96
N ARG A 95 -7.13 1.13 16.61
CA ARG A 95 -5.84 0.98 17.31
C ARG A 95 -4.98 2.23 17.22
N LEU A 96 -4.99 2.97 16.11
CA LEU A 96 -4.26 4.23 15.98
C LEU A 96 -4.84 5.33 16.88
N LEU A 97 -6.17 5.41 17.02
CA LEU A 97 -6.84 6.38 17.90
C LEU A 97 -6.64 6.08 19.39
N THR A 98 -6.64 4.80 19.76
CA THR A 98 -6.47 4.35 21.16
C THR A 98 -5.02 4.02 21.51
N ALA A 99 -4.07 4.29 20.61
CA ALA A 99 -2.65 4.09 20.87
C ALA A 99 -2.14 5.09 21.92
N THR A 100 -2.37 4.79 23.19
CA THR A 100 -1.61 5.38 24.31
C THR A 100 -0.19 4.87 24.18
N GLN A 101 0.77 5.78 23.94
CA GLN A 101 2.21 5.55 23.73
C GLN A 101 2.67 4.16 24.16
N ALA A 102 2.52 3.17 23.27
CA ALA A 102 2.94 1.82 23.57
C ALA A 102 4.46 1.84 23.65
N THR A 103 4.93 1.48 24.82
CA THR A 103 6.30 1.47 25.30
C THR A 103 7.30 1.02 24.25
N VAL A 104 8.44 1.69 24.27
CA VAL A 104 9.63 1.57 23.42
C VAL A 104 10.31 0.19 23.53
N ASP A 105 9.68 -0.79 24.18
CA ASP A 105 10.34 -2.00 24.70
C ASP A 105 10.64 -3.07 23.63
N SER A 106 10.01 -3.00 22.46
CA SER A 106 10.35 -3.88 21.32
C SER A 106 11.19 -3.18 20.23
N ARG A 107 11.61 -1.92 20.46
CA ARG A 107 12.40 -1.14 19.48
C ARG A 107 13.91 -1.28 19.69
N THR A 108 14.34 -1.70 20.88
CA THR A 108 15.75 -1.72 21.28
C THR A 108 16.54 -2.89 20.67
N GLU A 109 15.90 -4.00 20.28
CA GLU A 109 16.61 -5.15 19.68
C GLU A 109 17.01 -4.96 18.20
N LEU A 110 16.53 -3.90 17.52
CA LEU A 110 16.96 -3.58 16.14
C LEU A 110 18.10 -2.54 16.07
N ALA A 111 18.51 -1.99 17.21
CA ALA A 111 19.58 -0.98 17.28
C ALA A 111 20.98 -1.57 17.08
N GLU A 112 21.13 -2.90 17.16
CA GLU A 112 22.42 -3.55 16.89
C GLU A 112 22.64 -3.77 15.39
N SER A 113 23.41 -2.86 14.80
CA SER A 113 24.05 -2.92 13.49
C SER A 113 23.11 -2.93 12.27
N PHE A 114 22.72 -1.74 11.80
CA PHE A 114 22.16 -1.55 10.45
C PHE A 114 23.22 -1.84 9.36
N THR A 115 23.52 -3.12 9.12
CA THR A 115 24.20 -3.55 7.91
C THR A 115 23.27 -3.38 6.71
N PRO A 116 23.81 -3.13 5.49
CA PRO A 116 23.01 -3.03 4.27
C PRO A 116 22.12 -4.27 4.00
N ASP A 117 22.53 -5.43 4.49
CA ASP A 117 21.79 -6.69 4.39
C ASP A 117 20.63 -6.80 5.40
N MET A 118 20.79 -6.32 6.65
CA MET A 118 19.64 -6.21 7.57
C MET A 118 18.60 -5.23 7.03
N ALA A 119 19.04 -4.10 6.49
CA ALA A 119 18.15 -3.14 5.83
C ALA A 119 17.42 -3.76 4.61
N ARG A 120 18.02 -4.78 3.97
CA ARG A 120 17.39 -5.51 2.86
C ARG A 120 16.28 -6.44 3.33
N ARG A 121 16.48 -7.14 4.45
CA ARG A 121 15.47 -8.01 5.06
C ARG A 121 14.32 -7.21 5.66
N GLN A 122 14.64 -6.13 6.37
CA GLN A 122 13.64 -5.27 7.03
C GLN A 122 12.78 -4.46 6.06
N ALA A 123 13.28 -4.19 4.85
CA ALA A 123 12.56 -3.42 3.84
C ALA A 123 11.22 -4.05 3.46
N PHE A 124 11.13 -5.39 3.37
CA PHE A 124 9.87 -6.06 3.06
C PHE A 124 9.05 -6.29 4.33
N TYR A 125 9.60 -7.02 5.30
CA TYR A 125 8.98 -7.25 6.61
C TYR A 125 9.85 -6.66 7.72
N PRO A 126 9.32 -5.84 8.65
CA PRO A 126 7.92 -5.44 8.77
C PRO A 126 7.55 -4.16 8.00
N LEU A 127 8.52 -3.46 7.38
CA LEU A 127 8.34 -2.07 6.91
C LEU A 127 7.35 -1.95 5.74
N THR A 128 7.45 -2.79 4.71
CA THR A 128 6.44 -2.79 3.63
C THR A 128 5.17 -3.46 4.11
N PHE A 129 5.27 -4.68 4.63
CA PHE A 129 4.16 -5.46 5.15
C PHE A 129 4.49 -5.91 6.58
N PRO A 130 3.61 -5.69 7.57
CA PRO A 130 2.27 -5.09 7.44
C PRO A 130 2.22 -3.57 7.69
N VAL A 131 3.34 -2.91 7.99
CA VAL A 131 3.34 -1.52 8.49
C VAL A 131 2.83 -0.52 7.45
N SER A 132 3.36 -0.54 6.23
CA SER A 132 2.98 0.43 5.18
C SER A 132 1.80 -0.05 4.34
N CYS A 133 1.75 -1.35 4.04
CA CYS A 133 0.72 -2.00 3.25
C CYS A 133 0.25 -3.23 4.02
N GLY A 134 -0.95 -3.16 4.57
CA GLY A 134 -1.54 -4.23 5.37
C GLY A 134 -2.56 -5.07 4.60
N PRO A 135 -3.17 -6.07 5.27
CA PRO A 135 -4.24 -6.88 4.67
C PRO A 135 -5.43 -6.05 4.19
N GLY A 136 -5.75 -4.95 4.88
CA GLY A 136 -6.79 -4.00 4.46
C GLY A 136 -6.48 -3.32 3.12
N SER A 137 -5.22 -2.92 2.90
CA SER A 137 -4.76 -2.34 1.62
C SER A 137 -4.81 -3.36 0.48
N ILE A 138 -4.47 -4.63 0.75
CA ILE A 138 -4.57 -5.72 -0.22
C ILE A 138 -6.04 -5.95 -0.60
N ALA A 139 -6.93 -6.06 0.38
CA ALA A 139 -8.36 -6.22 0.13
C ALA A 139 -8.96 -5.07 -0.69
N ALA A 140 -8.53 -3.83 -0.41
CA ALA A 140 -8.91 -2.65 -1.17
C ALA A 140 -8.35 -2.69 -2.61
N ALA A 141 -7.10 -3.10 -2.81
CA ALA A 141 -6.51 -3.23 -4.14
C ALA A 141 -7.22 -4.29 -5.00
N ILE A 142 -7.55 -5.46 -4.42
CA ILE A 142 -8.37 -6.49 -5.08
C ILE A 142 -9.73 -5.90 -5.46
N THR A 143 -10.37 -5.20 -4.52
CA THR A 143 -11.69 -4.59 -4.73
C THR A 143 -11.70 -3.59 -5.87
N VAL A 144 -10.70 -2.71 -5.91
CA VAL A 144 -10.53 -1.74 -6.98
C VAL A 144 -10.25 -2.44 -8.30
N GLY A 145 -9.35 -3.43 -8.32
CA GLY A 145 -9.02 -4.21 -9.51
C GLY A 145 -10.24 -4.84 -10.19
N VAL A 146 -11.08 -5.52 -9.41
CA VAL A 146 -12.34 -6.11 -9.92
C VAL A 146 -13.29 -5.02 -10.44
N SER A 147 -13.33 -3.86 -9.78
CA SER A 147 -14.22 -2.76 -10.15
C SER A 147 -13.76 -2.00 -11.41
N LEU A 148 -12.49 -2.15 -11.82
CA LEU A 148 -11.91 -1.55 -13.02
C LEU A 148 -12.06 -2.44 -14.27
N ALA A 149 -12.40 -3.72 -14.11
CA ALA A 149 -12.66 -4.62 -15.22
C ALA A 149 -13.88 -4.16 -16.03
N ASP A 150 -13.82 -4.32 -17.36
CA ASP A 150 -14.91 -3.98 -18.28
C ASP A 150 -14.93 -4.97 -19.45
N ALA A 151 -16.10 -5.23 -20.01
CA ALA A 151 -16.25 -6.10 -21.18
C ALA A 151 -15.56 -5.53 -22.42
N ARG A 152 -15.50 -4.20 -22.56
CA ARG A 152 -14.78 -3.54 -23.65
C ARG A 152 -13.30 -3.43 -23.30
N LEU A 153 -12.45 -4.16 -24.03
CA LEU A 153 -11.01 -4.21 -23.80
C LEU A 153 -10.36 -2.81 -23.77
N SER A 154 -10.70 -1.93 -24.71
CA SER A 154 -10.14 -0.57 -24.76
C SER A 154 -10.47 0.24 -23.50
N LEU A 155 -11.69 0.09 -22.98
CA LEU A 155 -12.15 0.76 -21.77
C LEU A 155 -11.49 0.16 -20.53
N SER A 156 -11.37 -1.17 -20.48
CA SER A 156 -10.67 -1.89 -19.41
C SER A 156 -9.21 -1.46 -19.32
N LEU A 157 -8.50 -1.39 -20.46
CA LEU A 157 -7.11 -0.91 -20.51
C LEU A 157 -6.98 0.55 -20.05
N ALA A 158 -7.89 1.44 -20.45
CA ALA A 158 -7.88 2.82 -19.98
C ALA A 158 -8.10 2.92 -18.46
N ARG A 159 -9.04 2.15 -17.91
CA ARG A 159 -9.32 2.09 -16.46
C ARG A 159 -8.16 1.52 -15.67
N MET A 160 -7.60 0.40 -16.13
CA MET A 160 -6.42 -0.23 -15.53
C MET A 160 -5.22 0.72 -15.58
N GLY A 161 -4.98 1.38 -16.71
CA GLY A 161 -3.93 2.40 -16.83
C GLY A 161 -4.08 3.52 -15.80
N GLY A 162 -5.30 4.02 -15.59
CA GLY A 162 -5.60 5.01 -14.56
C GLY A 162 -5.29 4.49 -13.15
N GLY A 163 -5.66 3.24 -12.86
CA GLY A 163 -5.35 2.59 -11.58
C GLY A 163 -3.85 2.35 -11.34
N VAL A 164 -3.11 1.94 -12.36
CA VAL A 164 -1.65 1.77 -12.28
C VAL A 164 -0.97 3.12 -12.01
N LEU A 165 -1.39 4.18 -12.72
CA LEU A 165 -0.86 5.52 -12.48
C LEU A 165 -1.17 5.99 -11.05
N ALA A 166 -2.38 5.72 -10.55
CA ALA A 166 -2.74 6.03 -9.17
C ALA A 166 -1.86 5.29 -8.16
N LEU A 167 -1.62 3.98 -8.34
CA LEU A 167 -0.71 3.22 -7.49
C LEU A 167 0.72 3.79 -7.51
N LEU A 168 1.22 4.17 -8.69
CA LEU A 168 2.51 4.85 -8.82
C LEU A 168 2.52 6.16 -8.05
N SER A 169 1.49 6.99 -8.17
CA SER A 169 1.38 8.26 -7.44
C SER A 169 1.36 8.05 -5.92
N VAL A 170 0.62 7.06 -5.41
CA VAL A 170 0.63 6.74 -3.97
C VAL A 170 2.00 6.23 -3.52
N GLY A 171 2.65 5.38 -4.33
CA GLY A 171 4.00 4.92 -4.05
C GLY A 171 5.02 6.07 -4.00
N VAL A 172 4.90 7.06 -4.89
CA VAL A 172 5.72 8.28 -4.86
C VAL A 172 5.44 9.10 -3.61
N LEU A 173 4.17 9.30 -3.23
CA LEU A 173 3.81 10.01 -2.00
C LEU A 173 4.40 9.33 -0.75
N LEU A 174 4.34 8.00 -0.69
CA LEU A 174 4.88 7.20 0.40
C LEU A 174 6.42 7.28 0.45
N TYR A 175 7.08 7.23 -0.71
CA TYR A 175 8.52 7.47 -0.80
C TYR A 175 8.90 8.87 -0.29
N LEU A 176 8.19 9.91 -0.72
CA LEU A 176 8.45 11.28 -0.29
C LEU A 176 8.23 11.44 1.22
N ALA A 177 7.15 10.88 1.75
CA ALA A 177 6.87 10.88 3.18
C ALA A 177 8.00 10.25 3.98
N PHE A 178 8.55 9.10 3.55
CA PHE A 178 9.64 8.43 4.27
C PHE A 178 11.02 9.05 4.01
N ARG A 179 11.23 9.69 2.86
CA ARG A 179 12.50 10.33 2.52
C ARG A 179 12.73 11.61 3.32
N TYR A 180 11.66 12.33 3.63
CA TYR A 180 11.70 13.65 4.28
C TYR A 180 11.09 13.66 5.69
N ALA A 181 10.70 12.50 6.22
CA ALA A 181 10.51 12.30 7.65
C ALA A 181 11.87 12.32 8.34
#